data_AF-A0A7J2VBN9-F1
#
_entry.id   AF-A0A7J2VBN9-F1
#
_cell.length_a   1.000
_cell.length_b   1.000
_cell.length_c   1.000
_cell.angle_alpha   90.00
_cell.angle_beta   90.00
_cell.angle_gamma   90.00
#
_symmetry.space_group_name_H-M   'P 1'
#
loop_
_entity.id
_entity.type
_entity.pdbx_description
1 polymer ?
#
loop_
_entity_poly.entity_id
_entity_poly.type
_entity_poly.pdbx_seq_one_letter_code
_entity_poly.pdbx_strand_id
1 'polypeptide(L)'
;MQSRSLREVLGMGRLEQVIMEYFIRHISAGEIIAVLDLKEEVKKRIKQGEKDIVGEPEEAVIVREIYITLASLVKRGFLVYSNGTYRLSDWIIEIIKKKIGSLQPGRPKPIEKLLD
;
A
#
# COMPACT_ATOMS: atom_id res chain seq x y z
N MET A 1 13.18 0.11 21.33
CA MET A 1 12.34 -0.26 20.17
C MET A 1 11.46 0.94 19.84
N GLN A 2 11.63 1.55 18.66
CA GLN A 2 10.75 2.66 18.24
C GLN A 2 9.34 2.09 18.01
N SER A 3 8.34 2.67 18.67
CA SER A 3 6.93 2.32 18.50
C SER A 3 6.44 2.82 17.13
N ARG A 4 6.69 2.04 16.08
CA ARG A 4 6.15 2.34 14.74
C ARG A 4 4.62 2.27 14.79
N SER A 5 3.95 3.25 14.20
CA SER A 5 2.49 3.35 14.21
C SER A 5 1.94 3.35 12.80
N LEU A 6 0.80 2.68 12.60
CA LEU A 6 0.04 2.79 11.35
C LEU A 6 -0.42 4.23 11.06
N ARG A 7 -0.42 5.13 12.07
CA ARG A 7 -0.65 6.57 11.87
C ARG A 7 0.35 7.20 10.91
N GLU A 8 1.55 6.63 10.79
CA GLU A 8 2.56 7.08 9.82
C GLU A 8 2.05 6.96 8.37
N VAL A 9 1.13 6.03 8.08
CA VAL A 9 0.51 5.88 6.75
C VAL A 9 -0.38 7.07 6.40
N LEU A 10 -1.08 7.67 7.37
CA LEU A 10 -1.92 8.86 7.12
C LEU A 10 -1.10 10.10 6.74
N GLY A 11 0.16 10.17 7.16
CA GLY A 11 1.07 11.27 6.82
C GLY A 11 1.82 11.06 5.50
N MET A 12 1.59 9.95 4.81
CA MET A 12 2.25 9.61 3.55
C MET A 12 1.64 10.35 2.35
N GLY A 13 2.38 10.39 1.24
CA GLY A 13 1.84 10.88 -0.04
C GLY A 13 0.68 10.02 -0.53
N ARG A 14 -0.14 10.55 -1.46
CA ARG A 14 -1.34 9.82 -1.92
C ARG A 14 -1.03 8.48 -2.55
N LEU A 15 0.00 8.38 -3.39
CA LEU A 15 0.39 7.10 -3.97
C LEU A 15 0.83 6.08 -2.92
N GLU A 16 1.58 6.51 -1.90
CA GLU A 16 1.97 5.67 -0.78
C GLU A 16 0.73 5.14 -0.02
N GLN A 17 -0.26 6.00 0.23
CA GLN A 17 -1.53 5.61 0.86
C GLN A 17 -2.28 4.56 0.02
N VAL A 18 -2.43 4.78 -1.30
CA VAL A 18 -3.07 3.83 -2.22
C VAL A 18 -2.37 2.46 -2.17
N ILE A 19 -1.03 2.46 -2.20
CA ILE A 19 -0.24 1.22 -2.12
C ILE A 19 -0.44 0.53 -0.77
N MET A 20 -0.42 1.29 0.33
CA MET A 20 -0.63 0.72 1.66
C MET A 20 -2.04 0.16 1.84
N GLU A 21 -3.08 0.84 1.35
CA GLU A 21 -4.46 0.33 1.32
C GLU A 21 -4.55 -1.01 0.58
N TYR A 22 -3.90 -1.11 -0.58
CA TYR A 22 -3.84 -2.34 -1.35
C TYR A 22 -3.21 -3.48 -0.54
N PHE A 23 -2.06 -3.27 0.09
CA PHE A 23 -1.40 -4.32 0.87
C PHE A 23 -2.10 -4.61 2.20
N ILE A 24 -2.78 -3.66 2.82
CA ILE A 24 -3.64 -3.90 4.00
C ILE A 24 -4.80 -4.85 3.64
N ARG A 25 -5.35 -4.69 2.44
CA ARG A 25 -6.40 -5.57 1.91
C ARG A 25 -5.88 -6.96 1.56
N HIS A 26 -4.75 -7.06 0.87
CA HIS A 26 -4.27 -8.31 0.26
C HIS A 26 -3.18 -9.04 1.06
N ILE A 27 -2.52 -8.36 2.01
CA ILE A 27 -1.37 -8.81 2.83
C ILE A 27 -0.09 -9.06 2.02
N SER A 28 -0.20 -9.72 0.88
CA SER A 28 0.91 -10.01 -0.03
C SER A 28 0.44 -10.09 -1.47
N ALA A 29 1.30 -9.72 -2.41
CA ALA A 29 1.05 -9.85 -3.84
C ALA A 29 2.37 -10.02 -4.60
N GLY A 30 2.34 -10.84 -5.66
CA GLY A 30 3.45 -10.93 -6.61
C GLY A 30 3.67 -9.59 -7.30
N GLU A 31 4.92 -9.24 -7.57
CA GLU A 31 5.34 -7.93 -8.09
C GLU A 31 4.55 -7.49 -9.32
N ILE A 32 4.48 -8.35 -10.34
CA ILE A 32 3.78 -8.04 -11.60
C ILE A 32 2.30 -7.77 -11.34
N ILE A 33 1.67 -8.62 -10.52
CA ILE A 33 0.23 -8.49 -10.19
C ILE A 33 -0.02 -7.21 -9.38
N ALA A 34 0.80 -6.95 -8.36
CA ALA A 34 0.69 -5.75 -7.52
C ALA A 34 0.77 -4.49 -8.38
N VAL A 35 1.74 -4.40 -9.29
CA VAL A 35 1.93 -3.23 -10.16
C VAL A 35 0.77 -3.06 -11.13
N LEU A 36 0.26 -4.14 -11.73
CA LEU A 36 -0.89 -4.09 -12.63
C LEU A 36 -2.15 -3.62 -11.90
N ASP A 37 -2.44 -4.19 -10.72
CA ASP A 37 -3.61 -3.82 -9.92
C ASP A 37 -3.53 -2.35 -9.46
N LEU A 38 -2.37 -1.94 -8.96
CA LEU A 38 -2.13 -0.57 -8.49
C LEU A 38 -2.24 0.44 -9.63
N LYS A 39 -1.72 0.11 -10.82
CA LYS A 39 -1.83 0.96 -12.01
C LYS A 39 -3.29 1.22 -12.36
N GLU A 40 -4.12 0.18 -12.39
CA GLU A 40 -5.54 0.33 -12.71
C GLU A 40 -6.29 1.09 -11.61
N GLU A 41 -5.98 0.86 -10.34
CA GLU A 41 -6.57 1.60 -9.22
C GLU A 41 -6.18 3.09 -9.25
N VAL A 42 -4.92 3.42 -9.53
CA VAL A 42 -4.45 4.81 -9.69
C VAL A 42 -5.17 5.48 -10.86
N LYS A 43 -5.24 4.84 -12.03
CA LYS A 43 -5.97 5.37 -13.20
C LYS A 43 -7.45 5.61 -12.89
N LYS A 44 -8.07 4.70 -12.13
CA LYS A 44 -9.46 4.83 -11.70
C LYS A 44 -9.66 6.04 -10.78
N ARG A 45 -8.81 6.24 -9.77
CA ARG A 45 -8.90 7.38 -8.83
C ARG A 45 -8.65 8.73 -9.51
N ILE A 46 -7.69 8.78 -10.44
CA ILE A 46 -7.47 9.98 -11.27
C ILE A 46 -8.73 10.34 -12.06
N LYS A 47 -9.39 9.34 -12.68
CA LYS A 47 -10.67 9.54 -13.39
C LYS A 47 -11.79 10.00 -12.46
N GLN A 48 -11.74 9.66 -11.18
CA GLN A 48 -12.69 10.08 -10.15
C GLN A 48 -12.40 11.48 -9.57
N GLY A 49 -11.28 12.11 -9.96
CA GLY A 49 -10.95 13.49 -9.61
C GLY A 49 -9.82 13.64 -8.58
N GLU A 50 -9.14 12.56 -8.18
CA GLU A 50 -7.94 12.63 -7.35
C GLU A 50 -6.72 13.04 -8.20
N LYS A 51 -6.37 14.33 -8.16
CA LYS A 51 -5.36 14.94 -9.05
C LYS A 51 -3.94 14.99 -8.49
N ASP A 52 -3.72 14.48 -7.28
CA ASP A 52 -2.46 14.57 -6.52
C ASP A 52 -1.80 13.20 -6.26
N ILE A 53 -2.25 12.14 -6.96
CA ILE A 53 -1.68 10.79 -6.82
C ILE A 53 -0.33 10.67 -7.54
N VAL A 54 -0.23 11.21 -8.75
CA VAL A 54 0.99 11.23 -9.58
C VAL A 54 1.11 12.57 -10.30
N GLY A 55 2.33 12.99 -10.61
CA GLY A 55 2.57 14.27 -11.31
C GLY A 55 2.06 14.29 -12.76
N GLU A 56 2.08 13.14 -13.44
CA GLU A 56 1.60 13.00 -14.82
C GLU A 56 0.81 11.69 -14.97
N PRO A 57 -0.37 11.70 -15.61
CA PRO A 57 -1.23 10.52 -15.74
C PRO A 57 -0.82 9.59 -16.90
N GLU A 58 0.41 9.72 -17.41
CA GLU A 58 0.93 8.84 -18.45
C GLU A 58 1.25 7.45 -17.86
N GLU A 59 0.92 6.39 -18.61
CA GLU A 59 0.99 5.03 -18.09
C GLU A 59 2.40 4.61 -17.65
N ALA A 60 3.42 4.97 -18.44
CA ALA A 60 4.81 4.69 -18.11
C ALA A 60 5.25 5.43 -16.83
N VAL A 61 4.77 6.66 -16.63
CA VAL A 61 5.07 7.46 -15.43
C VAL A 61 4.41 6.84 -14.21
N ILE A 62 3.13 6.48 -14.29
CA ILE A 62 2.40 5.81 -13.19
C ILE A 62 3.13 4.55 -12.74
N VAL A 63 3.51 3.68 -13.68
CA VAL A 63 4.22 2.43 -13.35
C VAL A 63 5.57 2.71 -12.68
N ARG A 64 6.33 3.66 -13.22
CA ARG A 64 7.61 4.09 -12.64
C ARG A 64 7.45 4.60 -11.21
N GLU A 65 6.49 5.49 -10.97
CA GLU A 65 6.20 6.04 -9.64
C GLU A 65 5.75 4.96 -8.65
N ILE A 66 4.95 3.98 -9.10
CA ILE A 66 4.58 2.82 -8.28
C ILE A 66 5.84 2.04 -7.85
N TYR A 67 6.75 1.73 -8.77
CA TYR A 67 7.99 1.02 -8.44
C TYR A 67 8.88 1.80 -7.45
N ILE A 68 9.06 3.10 -7.68
CA ILE A 68 9.81 3.98 -6.77
C ILE A 68 9.18 3.96 -5.38
N THR A 69 7.86 4.04 -5.31
CA THR A 69 7.13 4.08 -4.05
C THR A 69 7.16 2.75 -3.31
N LEU A 70 7.01 1.63 -4.03
CA LEU A 70 7.17 0.28 -3.46
C LEU A 70 8.57 0.10 -2.84
N ALA A 71 9.62 0.49 -3.57
CA ALA A 71 10.99 0.43 -3.07
C ALA A 71 11.20 1.32 -1.83
N SER A 72 10.61 2.52 -1.82
CA SER A 72 10.61 3.43 -0.66
C SER A 72 9.94 2.77 0.56
N LEU A 73 8.76 2.18 0.38
CA LEU A 73 8.01 1.51 1.46
C LEU A 73 8.74 0.26 1.99
N VAL A 74 9.48 -0.47 1.13
CA VAL A 74 10.37 -1.55 1.55
C VAL A 74 11.52 -1.00 2.38
N LYS A 75 12.21 0.05 1.90
CA LYS A 75 13.33 0.68 2.62
C LYS A 75 12.92 1.21 4.00
N ARG A 76 11.71 1.78 4.10
CA ARG A 76 11.11 2.27 5.35
C ARG A 76 10.62 1.14 6.26
N GLY A 77 10.49 -0.09 5.74
CA GLY A 77 10.04 -1.27 6.47
C GLY A 77 8.54 -1.29 6.73
N PHE A 78 7.74 -0.75 5.80
CA PHE A 78 6.29 -0.98 5.74
C PHE A 78 5.99 -2.24 4.93
N LEU A 79 6.76 -2.46 3.87
CA LEU A 79 6.73 -3.67 3.06
C LEU A 79 8.01 -4.47 3.21
N VAL A 80 7.93 -5.76 2.89
CA VAL A 80 9.06 -6.65 2.70
C VAL A 80 8.97 -7.20 1.28
N TYR A 81 10.10 -7.19 0.56
CA TYR A 81 10.21 -7.79 -0.77
C TYR A 81 11.11 -9.01 -0.72
N SER A 82 10.63 -10.13 -1.24
CA SER A 82 11.39 -11.38 -1.34
C SER A 82 10.87 -12.21 -2.51
N ASN A 83 11.76 -12.75 -3.34
CA ASN A 83 11.45 -13.65 -4.45
C ASN A 83 10.31 -13.15 -5.35
N GLY A 84 10.37 -11.89 -5.81
CA GLY A 84 9.35 -11.32 -6.69
C GLY A 84 8.00 -11.06 -6.03
N THR A 85 7.93 -11.02 -4.70
CA THR A 85 6.69 -10.82 -3.94
C THR A 85 6.86 -9.72 -2.92
N TYR A 86 5.90 -8.79 -2.88
CA TYR A 86 5.75 -7.81 -1.82
C TYR A 86 4.78 -8.31 -0.76
N ARG A 87 5.10 -8.08 0.51
CA ARG A 87 4.22 -8.38 1.65
C ARG A 87 4.27 -7.26 2.68
N LEU A 88 3.20 -7.11 3.46
CA LEU A 88 3.24 -6.26 4.65
C LEU A 88 4.33 -6.72 5.62
N SER A 89 4.91 -5.77 6.33
CA SER A 89 5.81 -6.06 7.43
C SER A 89 5.08 -6.70 8.60
N ASP A 90 5.79 -7.56 9.34
CA ASP A 90 5.19 -8.38 10.41
C ASP A 90 4.55 -7.51 11.50
N TRP A 91 5.15 -6.35 11.83
CA TRP A 91 4.60 -5.41 12.81
C TRP A 91 3.22 -4.85 12.40
N ILE A 92 2.98 -4.63 11.09
CA ILE A 92 1.68 -4.18 10.58
C ILE A 92 0.67 -5.32 10.68
N ILE A 93 1.09 -6.53 10.29
CA ILE A 93 0.27 -7.73 10.36
C ILE A 93 -0.20 -7.99 11.80
N GLU A 94 0.68 -7.82 12.78
CA GLU A 94 0.33 -7.94 14.20
C GLU A 94 -0.71 -6.92 14.64
N ILE A 95 -0.60 -5.65 14.21
CA ILE A 95 -1.61 -4.63 14.52
C ILE A 95 -2.96 -5.00 13.89
N ILE A 96 -2.97 -5.44 12.62
CA ILE A 96 -4.19 -5.88 11.93
C ILE A 96 -4.85 -7.05 12.69
N LYS A 97 -4.05 -8.06 13.09
CA LYS A 97 -4.55 -9.20 13.87
C LYS A 97 -5.15 -8.76 15.21
N LYS A 98 -4.49 -7.84 15.92
CA LYS A 98 -4.98 -7.32 17.21
C LYS A 98 -6.31 -6.57 17.08
N LYS A 99 -6.47 -5.78 16.00
CA LYS A 99 -7.65 -4.92 15.84
C LYS A 99 -8.83 -5.59 15.15
N ILE A 100 -8.57 -6.48 14.20
CA ILE A 100 -9.61 -7.10 13.36
C ILE A 100 -9.87 -8.57 13.76
N GLY A 101 -9.04 -9.15 14.63
CA GLY A 101 -9.18 -10.53 15.13
C GLY A 101 -8.86 -11.62 14.10
N SER A 102 -8.82 -11.29 12.79
CA SER A 102 -8.46 -12.21 11.72
C SER A 102 -7.85 -11.51 10.51
N LEU A 103 -6.92 -12.18 9.83
CA LEU A 103 -6.48 -11.79 8.50
C LEU A 103 -7.46 -12.41 7.51
N GLN A 104 -8.44 -11.65 7.06
CA GLN A 104 -9.27 -12.04 5.91
C GLN A 104 -8.71 -11.34 4.66
N PRO A 105 -7.95 -12.02 3.77
CA PRO A 105 -7.44 -11.42 2.54
C PRO A 105 -8.59 -11.02 1.61
N GLY A 106 -8.45 -9.92 0.89
CA GLY A 106 -9.40 -9.46 -0.14
C GLY A 106 -10.61 -8.67 0.38
N ARG A 107 -10.90 -8.70 1.69
CA ARG A 107 -11.92 -7.81 2.30
C ARG A 107 -11.36 -6.41 2.52
N PRO A 108 -12.09 -5.34 2.13
CA PRO A 108 -11.67 -3.97 2.43
C PRO A 108 -11.49 -3.78 3.93
N LYS A 109 -10.34 -3.24 4.31
CA LYS A 109 -10.02 -2.87 5.69
C LYS A 109 -9.62 -1.40 5.66
N PRO A 110 -10.53 -0.47 6.02
CA PRO A 110 -10.20 0.95 6.08
C PRO A 110 -9.02 1.15 7.03
N ILE A 111 -8.03 1.94 6.63
CA ILE A 111 -6.87 2.24 7.46
C ILE A 111 -7.31 2.85 8.79
N GLU A 112 -8.35 3.68 8.77
CA GLU A 112 -8.91 4.37 9.93
C GLU A 112 -9.28 3.37 11.05
N LYS A 113 -9.87 2.22 10.70
CA LYS A 113 -10.21 1.17 11.66
C LYS A 113 -9.00 0.47 12.27
N LEU A 114 -7.81 0.68 11.71
CA LEU A 114 -6.55 0.16 12.23
C LEU A 114 -5.82 1.19 13.11
N LEU A 115 -6.35 2.40 13.29
CA LEU A 115 -5.70 3.50 14.04
C LEU A 115 -6.25 3.71 15.46
N ASP A 116 -7.43 3.17 15.75
CA ASP A 116 -8.07 3.14 17.09
C ASP A 116 -7.59 1.99 17.96
#